data_AF-A0A075HVA3-F1
#
_entry.id   AF-A0A075HVA3-F1
#
_cell.length_a   1.000
_cell.length_b   1.000
_cell.length_c   1.000
_cell.angle_alpha   90.00
_cell.angle_beta   90.00
_cell.angle_gamma   90.00
#
_symmetry.space_group_name_H-M   'P 1'
#
loop_
_entity.id
_entity.type
_entity.pdbx_description
1 polymer ?
#
loop_
_entity_poly.entity_id
_entity_poly.type
_entity_poly.pdbx_seq_one_letter_code
_entity_poly.pdbx_strand_id
1 'polypeptide(L)'
;MMLAPVASAGSAVGLYEKISLSDYDLGLTGASVDPLGEWAIVFGAESYLELVSTSDPEDRVELVWNGEEDLAYGDFHPGGQTALIVGSDGQVLRYARSDHSVTDAGGDLEFGQIGLTSVAWNSGGSWAYVGGTDGWLWRMRAAADGGAEVHPIQGRGSSDVTGMDCHPSVMACVVTSLVDGIGVIDRDHNLHWLGGVGHPWSDVVCPTTESAICVAVSHDRTIATVTLDAELAATSEVSLVQVTGTEGYFTGISRQSGDRSLIMVAPFSLIEHDLSLNSSYPWLENSDVVEYDAGVSNSRIVATWGTDRDSGWILTDRGEMVRYHPPLSNSLGGVLEVWVLIAIPAVIILVILSFALGLSPGLQQRFTLRFGTAEEKRAARREARRRKGR
;
A
#
# COMPACT_ATOMS: atom_id res chain seq x y z
N MET A 1 -28.54 -9.94 -31.34
CA MET A 1 -27.60 -9.18 -30.50
C MET A 1 -28.05 -9.32 -29.05
N MET A 2 -27.43 -10.21 -28.28
CA MET A 2 -27.61 -10.19 -26.83
C MET A 2 -26.65 -9.14 -26.29
N LEU A 3 -27.20 -8.10 -25.67
CA LEU A 3 -26.44 -7.19 -24.83
C LEU A 3 -26.05 -7.98 -23.58
N ALA A 4 -24.76 -8.21 -23.38
CA ALA A 4 -24.27 -8.65 -22.09
C ALA A 4 -24.59 -7.55 -21.07
N PRO A 5 -25.10 -7.90 -19.86
CA PRO A 5 -25.20 -6.92 -18.80
C PRO A 5 -23.80 -6.37 -18.51
N VAL A 6 -23.67 -5.05 -18.49
CA VAL A 6 -22.52 -4.39 -17.89
C VAL A 6 -22.64 -4.71 -16.39
N ALA A 7 -21.88 -5.68 -15.92
CA ALA A 7 -21.67 -5.82 -14.49
C ALA A 7 -20.86 -4.60 -14.06
N SER A 8 -21.54 -3.58 -13.51
CA SER A 8 -20.89 -2.64 -12.60
C SER A 8 -20.58 -3.49 -11.36
N ALA A 9 -19.37 -4.06 -11.34
CA ALA A 9 -18.81 -4.57 -10.11
C ALA A 9 -18.35 -3.33 -9.37
N GLY A 10 -19.02 -2.96 -8.27
CA GLY A 10 -18.56 -1.88 -7.41
C GLY A 10 -17.13 -2.12 -6.91
N SER A 11 -16.53 -1.13 -6.27
CA SER A 11 -15.15 -1.19 -5.78
C SER A 11 -14.84 -2.48 -5.01
N ALA A 12 -13.63 -3.00 -5.20
CA ALA A 12 -13.13 -4.16 -4.46
C ALA A 12 -12.96 -3.85 -2.96
N VAL A 13 -12.78 -2.58 -2.62
CA VAL A 13 -12.67 -2.07 -1.25
C VAL A 13 -13.67 -0.95 -0.97
N GLY A 14 -14.09 -0.84 0.29
CA GLY A 14 -14.85 0.29 0.78
C GLY A 14 -13.95 1.33 1.46
N LEU A 15 -14.43 2.58 1.53
CA LEU A 15 -13.81 3.66 2.29
C LEU A 15 -14.52 3.83 3.63
N TYR A 16 -13.77 4.11 4.68
CA TYR A 16 -14.29 4.10 6.06
C TYR A 16 -13.87 5.33 6.85
N GLU A 17 -12.81 5.20 7.62
CA GLU A 17 -12.29 6.24 8.50
C GLU A 17 -11.56 7.30 7.67
N LYS A 18 -11.81 8.57 8.00
CA LYS A 18 -11.10 9.71 7.43
C LYS A 18 -10.49 10.52 8.55
N ILE A 19 -9.18 10.71 8.47
CA ILE A 19 -8.38 11.54 9.37
C ILE A 19 -7.87 12.72 8.54
N SER A 20 -7.97 13.93 9.07
CA SER A 20 -7.40 15.11 8.43
C SER A 20 -6.15 15.54 9.20
N LEU A 21 -5.04 15.69 8.50
CA LEU A 21 -3.78 16.15 9.09
C LEU A 21 -3.84 17.64 9.45
N SER A 22 -4.66 18.41 8.74
CA SER A 22 -4.82 19.85 8.94
C SER A 22 -6.20 20.35 8.50
N ASP A 23 -6.66 21.45 9.09
CA ASP A 23 -7.89 22.14 8.69
C ASP A 23 -7.75 22.95 7.38
N TYR A 24 -6.54 23.04 6.83
CA TYR A 24 -6.22 23.74 5.58
C TYR A 24 -5.50 22.82 4.59
N ASP A 25 -5.49 23.23 3.33
CA ASP A 25 -4.83 22.50 2.26
C ASP A 25 -3.31 22.47 2.47
N LEU A 26 -2.75 21.27 2.64
CA LEU A 26 -1.34 21.06 2.89
C LEU A 26 -0.48 21.00 1.63
N GLY A 27 -1.09 20.91 0.44
CA GLY A 27 -0.32 20.78 -0.81
C GLY A 27 0.67 19.61 -0.81
N LEU A 28 0.29 18.48 -0.21
CA LEU A 28 1.11 17.28 -0.14
C LEU A 28 1.46 16.77 -1.53
N THR A 29 2.68 16.28 -1.65
CA THR A 29 3.23 15.77 -2.91
C THR A 29 3.49 14.28 -2.84
N GLY A 30 3.75 13.74 -1.64
CA GLY A 30 3.96 12.31 -1.46
C GLY A 30 4.12 11.90 -0.01
N ALA A 31 4.43 10.61 0.16
CA ALA A 31 4.87 10.03 1.41
C ALA A 31 5.87 8.90 1.15
N SER A 32 6.76 8.65 2.10
CA SER A 32 7.70 7.53 2.06
C SER A 32 7.50 6.64 3.28
N VAL A 33 7.39 5.34 3.08
CA VAL A 33 7.15 4.36 4.17
C VAL A 33 8.48 3.72 4.56
N ASP A 34 8.73 3.60 5.88
CA ASP A 34 9.96 2.99 6.36
C ASP A 34 10.01 1.48 6.03
N PRO A 35 11.21 0.87 5.97
CA PRO A 35 11.35 -0.53 5.55
C PRO A 35 10.60 -1.54 6.45
N LEU A 36 10.27 -1.17 7.69
CA LEU A 36 9.45 -2.01 8.59
C LEU A 36 7.95 -1.81 8.39
N GLY A 37 7.54 -0.78 7.64
CA GLY A 37 6.14 -0.45 7.40
C GLY A 37 5.43 0.06 8.64
N GLU A 38 6.15 0.64 9.61
CA GLU A 38 5.61 1.16 10.87
C GLU A 38 5.29 2.65 10.78
N TRP A 39 6.11 3.40 10.04
CA TRP A 39 6.01 4.86 9.92
C TRP A 39 6.08 5.30 8.46
N ALA A 40 5.34 6.35 8.14
CA ALA A 40 5.45 7.09 6.90
C ALA A 40 5.90 8.53 7.19
N ILE A 41 6.83 9.06 6.40
CA ILE A 41 7.11 10.50 6.36
C ILE A 41 6.23 11.07 5.26
N VAL A 42 5.31 11.95 5.64
CA VAL A 42 4.44 12.71 4.74
C VAL A 42 5.09 14.05 4.46
N PHE A 43 5.12 14.48 3.20
CA PHE A 43 5.77 15.72 2.80
C PHE A 43 5.02 16.47 1.70
N GLY A 44 5.24 17.79 1.62
CA GLY A 44 4.50 18.65 0.69
C GLY A 44 5.05 20.05 0.54
N ALA A 45 4.14 20.95 0.18
CA ALA A 45 4.39 22.37 -0.01
C ALA A 45 4.94 23.05 1.26
N GLU A 46 5.68 24.13 1.06
CA GLU A 46 6.22 24.97 2.16
C GLU A 46 6.95 24.15 3.23
N SER A 47 7.68 23.11 2.80
CA SER A 47 8.42 22.20 3.66
C SER A 47 7.59 21.50 4.75
N TYR A 48 6.30 21.27 4.51
CA TYR A 48 5.48 20.46 5.40
C TYR A 48 6.08 19.05 5.54
N LEU A 49 6.30 18.61 6.78
CA LEU A 49 6.85 17.31 7.12
C LEU A 49 6.19 16.76 8.39
N GLU A 50 5.70 15.53 8.31
CA GLU A 50 5.13 14.84 9.46
C GLU A 50 5.43 13.35 9.40
N LEU A 51 5.79 12.77 10.54
CA LEU A 51 5.91 11.32 10.69
C LEU A 51 4.57 10.78 11.18
N VAL A 52 4.00 9.81 10.46
CA VAL A 52 2.67 9.27 10.72
C VAL A 52 2.75 7.75 10.85
N SER A 53 2.13 7.18 11.87
CA SER A 53 2.03 5.73 12.01
C SER A 53 1.19 5.14 10.87
N THR A 54 1.71 4.12 10.21
CA THR A 54 1.03 3.49 9.06
C THR A 54 -0.21 2.71 9.48
N SER A 55 -0.27 2.27 10.74
CA SER A 55 -1.34 1.46 11.30
C SER A 55 -2.44 2.29 11.96
N ASP A 56 -2.07 3.41 12.58
CA ASP A 56 -2.95 4.35 13.26
C ASP A 56 -2.46 5.79 13.03
N PRO A 57 -2.95 6.46 11.97
CA PRO A 57 -2.48 7.79 11.59
C PRO A 57 -2.76 8.91 12.61
N GLU A 58 -3.54 8.65 13.66
CA GLU A 58 -3.66 9.62 14.75
C GLU A 58 -2.35 9.73 15.55
N ASP A 59 -1.53 8.68 15.59
CA ASP A 59 -0.19 8.69 16.17
C ASP A 59 0.82 9.30 15.18
N ARG A 60 1.25 10.52 15.49
CA ARG A 60 2.05 11.35 14.59
C ARG A 60 2.99 12.29 15.32
N VAL A 61 4.07 12.64 14.65
CA VAL A 61 5.15 13.50 15.14
C VAL A 61 5.45 14.55 14.08
N GLU A 62 5.26 15.83 14.44
CA GLU A 62 5.67 16.96 13.62
C GLU A 62 7.21 16.95 13.45
N LEU A 63 7.67 17.06 12.21
CA LEU A 63 9.08 17.09 11.87
C LEU A 63 9.47 18.52 11.51
N VAL A 64 10.18 19.20 12.42
CA VAL A 64 10.45 20.63 12.28
C VAL A 64 11.62 20.90 11.32
N TRP A 65 11.34 21.67 10.26
CA TRP A 65 12.32 22.26 9.36
C TRP A 65 11.97 23.74 9.12
N ASN A 66 12.98 24.62 9.05
CA ASN A 66 12.76 26.07 8.86
C ASN A 66 13.04 26.51 7.41
N GLY A 67 12.60 25.70 6.45
CA GLY A 67 12.61 26.02 5.02
C GLY A 67 11.23 26.44 4.52
N GLU A 68 11.18 26.87 3.27
CA GLU A 68 9.94 27.25 2.56
C GLU A 68 9.82 26.51 1.22
N GLU A 69 10.73 25.58 0.94
CA GLU A 69 10.81 24.83 -0.31
C GLU A 69 9.69 23.79 -0.41
N ASP A 70 9.10 23.65 -1.60
CA ASP A 70 8.19 22.55 -1.89
C ASP A 70 8.97 21.23 -1.97
N LEU A 71 8.57 20.24 -1.18
CA LEU A 71 9.13 18.89 -1.19
C LEU A 71 8.41 18.04 -2.23
N ALA A 72 9.11 17.15 -2.93
CA ALA A 72 8.59 16.44 -4.10
C ALA A 72 8.64 14.92 -3.96
N TYR A 73 9.69 14.36 -3.34
CA TYR A 73 9.86 12.92 -3.25
C TYR A 73 10.68 12.55 -2.01
N GLY A 74 10.57 11.31 -1.55
CA GLY A 74 11.36 10.83 -0.42
C GLY A 74 11.56 9.32 -0.43
N ASP A 75 12.70 8.88 0.10
CA ASP A 75 13.02 7.47 0.23
C ASP A 75 13.80 7.16 1.51
N PHE A 76 13.40 6.06 2.15
CA PHE A 76 14.09 5.56 3.32
C PHE A 76 15.35 4.81 2.92
N HIS A 77 16.43 5.07 3.65
CA HIS A 77 17.62 4.23 3.56
C HIS A 77 17.22 2.78 3.89
N PRO A 78 17.74 1.73 3.20
CA PRO A 78 17.33 0.34 3.41
C PRO A 78 17.46 -0.16 4.86
N GLY A 79 18.40 0.43 5.62
CA GLY A 79 18.56 0.19 7.06
C GLY A 79 17.51 0.84 7.98
N GLY A 80 16.57 1.63 7.46
CA GLY A 80 15.43 2.23 8.17
C GLY A 80 15.76 3.30 9.22
N GLN A 81 17.03 3.69 9.37
CA GLN A 81 17.45 4.67 10.38
C GLN A 81 17.39 6.12 9.91
N THR A 82 17.33 6.33 8.60
CA THR A 82 17.33 7.66 7.97
C THR A 82 16.51 7.63 6.70
N ALA A 83 16.01 8.77 6.28
CA ALA A 83 15.40 8.96 4.96
C ALA A 83 15.94 10.22 4.30
N LEU A 84 15.90 10.27 2.98
CA LEU A 84 16.10 11.51 2.23
C LEU A 84 14.76 12.01 1.72
N ILE A 85 14.56 13.32 1.77
CA ILE A 85 13.42 14.02 1.17
C ILE A 85 13.99 15.11 0.27
N VAL A 86 13.56 15.15 -0.99
CA VAL A 86 14.09 16.09 -1.99
C VAL A 86 12.99 17.01 -2.49
N GLY A 87 13.37 18.20 -2.96
CA GLY A 87 12.39 19.19 -3.40
C GLY A 87 12.93 20.24 -4.36
N SER A 88 12.17 21.33 -4.43
CA SER A 88 12.52 22.53 -5.19
C SER A 88 13.87 23.12 -4.77
N ASP A 89 14.44 23.93 -5.67
CA ASP A 89 15.71 24.64 -5.50
C ASP A 89 16.93 23.76 -5.14
N GLY A 90 16.86 22.44 -5.35
CA GLY A 90 17.97 21.53 -5.04
C GLY A 90 17.97 21.02 -3.61
N GLN A 91 16.91 21.29 -2.83
CA GLN A 91 16.85 20.92 -1.41
C GLN A 91 16.89 19.41 -1.21
N VAL A 92 17.81 18.95 -0.34
CA VAL A 92 17.85 17.58 0.18
C VAL A 92 17.85 17.59 1.70
N LEU A 93 16.78 17.10 2.29
CA LEU A 93 16.63 16.92 3.73
C LEU A 93 16.94 15.48 4.12
N ARG A 94 17.44 15.30 5.34
CA ARG A 94 17.65 13.99 5.96
C ARG A 94 16.91 13.91 7.27
N TYR A 95 16.01 12.94 7.34
CA TYR A 95 15.38 12.50 8.57
C TYR A 95 16.27 11.49 9.31
N ALA A 96 16.28 11.54 10.65
CA ALA A 96 16.94 10.57 11.52
C ALA A 96 15.96 9.95 12.53
N ARG A 97 15.86 8.61 12.53
CA ARG A 97 14.94 7.86 13.41
C ARG A 97 15.31 7.94 14.89
N SER A 98 16.57 8.20 15.23
CA SER A 98 17.05 8.18 16.62
C SER A 98 16.43 9.25 17.50
N ASP A 99 16.08 10.40 16.93
CA ASP A 99 15.57 11.57 17.64
C ASP A 99 14.50 12.34 16.84
N HIS A 100 14.06 11.78 15.71
CA HIS A 100 13.11 12.38 14.77
C HIS A 100 13.55 13.76 14.25
N SER A 101 14.85 14.02 14.20
CA SER A 101 15.38 15.26 13.64
C SER A 101 15.36 15.24 12.11
N VAL A 102 15.13 16.43 11.53
CA VAL A 102 15.35 16.70 10.11
C VAL A 102 16.50 17.69 10.00
N THR A 103 17.50 17.36 9.17
CA THR A 103 18.66 18.22 8.91
C THR A 103 18.86 18.40 7.42
N ASP A 104 19.53 19.48 7.04
CA ASP A 104 20.12 19.59 5.70
C ASP A 104 21.06 18.39 5.44
N ALA A 105 21.03 17.87 4.22
CA ALA A 105 21.90 16.81 3.75
C ALA A 105 22.41 17.05 2.33
N GLY A 106 22.26 18.27 1.82
CA GLY A 106 22.66 18.70 0.49
C GLY A 106 21.68 19.75 -0.05
N GLY A 107 22.16 20.68 -0.87
CA GLY A 107 21.32 21.79 -1.34
C GLY A 107 21.78 22.43 -2.64
N ASP A 108 21.39 23.70 -2.80
CA ASP A 108 21.63 24.54 -3.98
C ASP A 108 23.05 24.47 -4.54
N LEU A 109 24.06 24.39 -3.67
CA LEU A 109 25.47 24.39 -4.09
C LEU A 109 25.85 23.11 -4.84
N GLU A 110 25.33 21.97 -4.41
CA GLU A 110 25.62 20.68 -5.02
C GLU A 110 24.73 20.40 -6.24
N PHE A 111 23.47 20.85 -6.20
CA PHE A 111 22.46 20.59 -7.23
C PHE A 111 22.18 21.77 -8.16
N GLY A 112 22.84 22.92 -7.97
CA GLY A 112 22.75 24.06 -8.88
C GLY A 112 21.35 24.68 -8.98
N GLN A 113 20.58 24.66 -7.90
CA GLN A 113 19.18 25.14 -7.86
C GLN A 113 18.22 24.41 -8.80
N ILE A 114 18.57 23.19 -9.19
CA ILE A 114 17.70 22.35 -10.01
C ILE A 114 16.63 21.73 -9.12
N GLY A 115 15.36 21.84 -9.53
CA GLY A 115 14.26 21.16 -8.84
C GLY A 115 14.47 19.65 -8.85
N LEU A 116 14.51 19.04 -7.67
CA LEU A 116 14.67 17.61 -7.49
C LEU A 116 13.30 16.96 -7.43
N THR A 117 13.11 15.91 -8.23
CA THR A 117 11.79 15.33 -8.52
C THR A 117 11.67 13.87 -8.10
N SER A 118 12.80 13.19 -7.85
CA SER A 118 12.81 11.80 -7.40
C SER A 118 14.09 11.48 -6.63
N VAL A 119 14.00 10.54 -5.69
CA VAL A 119 15.15 10.00 -4.97
C VAL A 119 14.93 8.52 -4.67
N ALA A 120 15.98 7.70 -4.79
CA ALA A 120 15.95 6.30 -4.38
C ALA A 120 17.32 5.86 -3.86
N TRP A 121 17.36 5.19 -2.71
CA TRP A 121 18.55 4.54 -2.19
C TRP A 121 18.85 3.27 -2.95
N ASN A 122 20.12 3.08 -3.33
CA ASN A 122 20.53 1.80 -3.90
C ASN A 122 20.32 0.66 -2.88
N SER A 123 20.21 -0.58 -3.36
CA SER A 123 19.87 -1.75 -2.53
C SER A 123 20.80 -1.94 -1.31
N GLY A 124 22.05 -1.47 -1.41
CA GLY A 124 23.03 -1.55 -0.32
C GLY A 124 23.09 -0.34 0.61
N GLY A 125 22.34 0.74 0.34
CA GLY A 125 22.37 1.99 1.11
C GLY A 125 23.67 2.80 1.00
N SER A 126 24.55 2.48 0.06
CA SER A 126 25.85 3.15 -0.07
C SER A 126 25.78 4.47 -0.85
N TRP A 127 24.77 4.60 -1.70
CA TRP A 127 24.47 5.78 -2.51
C TRP A 127 22.96 5.94 -2.66
N ALA A 128 22.50 7.18 -2.69
CA ALA A 128 21.19 7.54 -3.19
C ALA A 128 21.33 8.06 -4.63
N TYR A 129 20.34 7.78 -5.46
CA TYR A 129 20.20 8.36 -6.78
C TYR A 129 19.14 9.44 -6.73
N VAL A 130 19.43 10.59 -7.33
CA VAL A 130 18.56 11.77 -7.31
C VAL A 130 18.29 12.19 -8.73
N GLY A 131 17.01 12.27 -9.09
CA GLY A 131 16.54 12.80 -10.36
C GLY A 131 16.04 14.23 -10.19
N GLY A 132 16.18 15.04 -11.23
CA GLY A 132 15.66 16.41 -11.27
C GLY A 132 15.09 16.77 -12.62
N THR A 133 14.76 18.05 -12.76
CA THR A 133 14.26 18.62 -14.02
C THR A 133 15.30 18.56 -15.13
N ASP A 134 14.88 18.70 -16.39
CA ASP A 134 15.74 18.71 -17.59
C ASP A 134 16.65 17.46 -17.72
N GLY A 135 16.16 16.33 -17.19
CA GLY A 135 16.84 15.04 -17.20
C GLY A 135 18.09 15.00 -16.35
N TRP A 136 18.25 15.90 -15.37
CA TRP A 136 19.37 15.81 -14.45
C TRP A 136 19.26 14.57 -13.57
N LEU A 137 20.41 13.91 -13.37
CA LEU A 137 20.51 12.68 -12.61
C LEU A 137 21.87 12.61 -11.92
N TRP A 138 21.86 12.32 -10.63
CA TRP A 138 23.05 12.24 -9.80
C TRP A 138 23.06 10.97 -8.96
N ARG A 139 24.25 10.59 -8.51
CA ARG A 139 24.42 9.80 -7.29
C ARG A 139 24.91 10.73 -6.18
N MET A 140 24.40 10.53 -4.98
CA MET A 140 24.81 11.27 -3.80
C MET A 140 24.99 10.38 -2.58
N ARG A 141 25.77 10.85 -1.60
CA ARG A 141 25.75 10.35 -0.23
C ARG A 141 26.09 11.47 0.73
N ALA A 142 25.52 11.42 1.93
CA ALA A 142 25.85 12.38 2.98
C ALA A 142 27.33 12.26 3.37
N ALA A 143 28.00 13.40 3.49
CA ALA A 143 29.38 13.50 3.95
C ALA A 143 29.44 13.63 5.49
N ALA A 144 30.56 13.24 6.08
CA ALA A 144 30.73 13.20 7.54
C ALA A 144 30.76 14.61 8.19
N ASP A 145 30.95 15.66 7.40
CA ASP A 145 30.99 17.06 7.81
C ASP A 145 29.64 17.77 7.67
N GLY A 146 28.57 17.04 7.29
CA GLY A 146 27.23 17.59 7.11
C GLY A 146 26.94 18.09 5.70
N GLY A 147 27.88 17.99 4.75
CA GLY A 147 27.64 18.24 3.33
C GLY A 147 27.19 16.98 2.57
N ALA A 148 27.25 17.05 1.23
CA ALA A 148 27.00 15.90 0.35
C ALA A 148 28.15 15.66 -0.62
N GLU A 149 28.46 14.39 -0.87
CA GLU A 149 29.25 13.99 -2.03
C GLU A 149 28.31 13.71 -3.19
N VAL A 150 28.37 14.53 -4.25
CA VAL A 150 27.45 14.46 -5.39
C VAL A 150 28.22 14.30 -6.70
N HIS A 151 27.78 13.36 -7.54
CA HIS A 151 28.37 13.11 -8.86
C HIS A 151 27.29 12.97 -9.92
N PRO A 152 27.36 13.69 -11.06
CA PRO A 152 26.40 13.55 -12.14
C PRO A 152 26.55 12.20 -12.86
N ILE A 153 25.42 11.55 -13.12
CA ILE A 153 25.35 10.32 -13.92
C ILE A 153 25.41 10.69 -15.40
N GLN A 154 26.27 10.00 -16.14
CA GLN A 154 26.46 10.23 -17.58
C GLN A 154 25.39 9.50 -18.40
N GLY A 155 25.13 9.99 -19.62
CA GLY A 155 24.12 9.40 -20.51
C GLY A 155 22.67 9.73 -20.13
N ARG A 156 22.49 10.74 -19.28
CA ARG A 156 21.18 11.24 -18.85
C ARG A 156 20.32 11.74 -20.02
N GLY A 157 19.02 11.73 -19.81
CA GLY A 157 18.02 12.25 -20.73
C GLY A 157 17.96 13.77 -20.74
N SER A 158 16.90 14.31 -21.36
CA SER A 158 16.66 15.75 -21.50
C SER A 158 15.33 16.22 -20.91
N SER A 159 14.48 15.29 -20.48
CA SER A 159 13.18 15.53 -19.86
C SER A 159 13.21 15.16 -18.38
N ASP A 160 12.32 15.76 -17.60
CA ASP A 160 12.26 15.58 -16.15
C ASP A 160 12.26 14.10 -15.76
N VAL A 161 13.04 13.76 -14.73
CA VAL A 161 12.99 12.44 -14.11
C VAL A 161 11.72 12.40 -13.26
N THR A 162 10.83 11.43 -13.49
CA THR A 162 9.49 11.43 -12.89
C THR A 162 9.35 10.50 -11.70
N GLY A 163 10.16 9.44 -11.65
CA GLY A 163 10.11 8.46 -10.58
C GLY A 163 11.31 7.54 -10.62
N MET A 164 11.65 6.99 -9.46
CA MET A 164 12.79 6.12 -9.30
C MET A 164 12.55 5.12 -8.18
N ASP A 165 12.89 3.87 -8.42
CA ASP A 165 12.89 2.85 -7.37
C ASP A 165 14.04 1.86 -7.58
N CYS A 166 14.64 1.44 -6.49
CA CYS A 166 15.75 0.50 -6.47
C CYS A 166 15.27 -0.87 -6.05
N HIS A 167 15.62 -1.88 -6.84
CA HIS A 167 15.19 -3.23 -6.52
C HIS A 167 15.86 -3.70 -5.21
N PRO A 168 15.12 -4.25 -4.23
CA PRO A 168 15.67 -4.55 -2.91
C PRO A 168 16.72 -5.68 -2.93
N SER A 169 16.59 -6.64 -3.85
CA SER A 169 17.50 -7.80 -3.97
C SER A 169 18.46 -7.74 -5.17
N VAL A 170 18.27 -6.80 -6.10
CA VAL A 170 19.03 -6.70 -7.35
C VAL A 170 19.69 -5.33 -7.32
N MET A 171 21.00 -5.27 -7.48
CA MET A 171 21.77 -4.01 -7.43
C MET A 171 21.57 -3.17 -8.70
N ALA A 172 20.32 -2.81 -8.96
CA ALA A 172 19.86 -2.03 -10.10
C ALA A 172 18.67 -1.17 -9.67
N CYS A 173 18.60 0.03 -10.22
CA CYS A 173 17.50 0.96 -9.97
C CYS A 173 16.85 1.35 -11.27
N VAL A 174 15.52 1.38 -11.30
CA VAL A 174 14.75 1.79 -12.47
C VAL A 174 14.47 3.29 -12.34
N VAL A 175 14.66 4.00 -13.44
CA VAL A 175 14.39 5.43 -13.57
C VAL A 175 13.35 5.62 -14.66
N THR A 176 12.35 6.45 -14.39
CA THR A 176 11.39 6.91 -15.39
C THR A 176 11.61 8.39 -15.68
N SER A 177 11.31 8.80 -16.91
CA SER A 177 11.37 10.19 -17.32
C SER A 177 10.15 10.57 -18.12
N LEU A 178 9.81 11.85 -18.14
CA LEU A 178 8.60 12.34 -18.79
C LEU A 178 8.54 11.98 -20.27
N VAL A 179 9.67 11.92 -20.99
CA VAL A 179 9.68 11.60 -22.43
C VAL A 179 10.83 10.67 -22.85
N ASP A 180 11.99 10.73 -22.19
CA ASP A 180 13.17 9.95 -22.61
C ASP A 180 13.00 8.43 -22.37
N GLY A 181 11.97 8.02 -21.64
CA GLY A 181 11.58 6.64 -21.43
C GLY A 181 11.98 6.09 -20.07
N ILE A 182 12.33 4.81 -20.05
CA ILE A 182 12.69 4.02 -18.87
C ILE A 182 14.16 3.61 -18.98
N GLY A 183 14.92 3.87 -17.92
CA GLY A 183 16.32 3.49 -17.80
C GLY A 183 16.59 2.65 -16.57
N VAL A 184 17.75 1.99 -16.55
CA VAL A 184 18.27 1.27 -15.39
C VAL A 184 19.66 1.79 -15.05
N ILE A 185 19.86 2.13 -13.77
CA ILE A 185 21.17 2.44 -13.20
C ILE A 185 21.75 1.16 -12.61
N ASP A 186 22.94 0.76 -13.06
CA ASP A 186 23.63 -0.43 -12.56
C ASP A 186 24.45 -0.18 -11.29
N ARG A 187 25.08 -1.25 -10.77
CA ARG A 187 25.94 -1.22 -9.58
C ARG A 187 27.18 -0.32 -9.73
N ASP A 188 27.61 -0.06 -10.96
CA ASP A 188 28.76 0.77 -11.29
C ASP A 188 28.33 2.20 -11.64
N HIS A 189 27.05 2.53 -11.40
CA HIS A 189 26.41 3.82 -11.61
C HIS A 189 26.31 4.25 -13.07
N ASN A 190 26.30 3.29 -14.00
CA ASN A 190 26.02 3.57 -15.40
C ASN A 190 24.53 3.49 -15.66
N LEU A 191 24.02 4.46 -16.42
CA LEU A 191 22.64 4.49 -16.88
C LEU A 191 22.52 3.81 -18.24
N HIS A 192 21.56 2.89 -18.36
CA HIS A 192 21.19 2.22 -19.60
C HIS A 192 19.72 2.47 -19.91
N TRP A 193 19.42 3.18 -21.00
CA TRP A 193 18.04 3.38 -21.45
C TRP A 193 17.51 2.13 -22.15
N LEU A 194 16.37 1.62 -21.70
CA LEU A 194 15.81 0.35 -22.16
C LEU A 194 14.67 0.51 -23.19
N GLY A 195 14.00 1.66 -23.21
CA GLY A 195 12.88 1.93 -24.11
C GLY A 195 11.79 2.80 -23.48
N GLY A 196 10.55 2.67 -23.96
CA GLY A 196 9.42 3.45 -23.44
C GLY A 196 9.41 4.93 -23.84
N VAL A 197 10.23 5.32 -24.83
CA VAL A 197 10.33 6.71 -25.31
C VAL A 197 8.98 7.21 -25.83
N GLY A 198 8.63 8.45 -25.47
CA GLY A 198 7.43 9.13 -25.98
C GLY A 198 6.15 8.87 -25.16
N HIS A 199 6.21 8.01 -24.15
CA HIS A 199 5.15 7.90 -23.14
C HIS A 199 5.41 8.87 -21.98
N PRO A 200 4.38 9.59 -21.50
CA PRO A 200 4.49 10.47 -20.33
C PRO A 200 4.54 9.65 -19.04
N TRP A 201 5.71 9.08 -18.72
CA TRP A 201 5.88 8.30 -17.49
C TRP A 201 5.61 9.17 -16.27
N SER A 202 4.94 8.59 -15.28
CA SER A 202 4.56 9.26 -14.04
C SER A 202 5.40 8.78 -12.87
N ASP A 203 5.62 7.46 -12.75
CA ASP A 203 6.31 6.87 -11.60
C ASP A 203 6.70 5.39 -11.83
N VAL A 204 7.50 4.82 -10.91
CA VAL A 204 7.92 3.40 -10.91
C VAL A 204 8.06 2.83 -9.50
N VAL A 205 7.69 1.55 -9.32
CA VAL A 205 7.95 0.79 -8.08
C VAL A 205 8.54 -0.58 -8.37
N CYS A 206 9.43 -1.05 -7.50
CA CYS A 206 9.92 -2.43 -7.43
C CYS A 206 9.26 -3.10 -6.21
N PRO A 207 8.10 -3.76 -6.37
CA PRO A 207 7.21 -4.04 -5.24
C PRO A 207 7.67 -5.19 -4.35
N THR A 208 8.52 -6.09 -4.87
CA THR A 208 8.82 -7.37 -4.22
C THR A 208 10.31 -7.70 -4.28
N THR A 209 10.77 -8.51 -3.33
CA THR A 209 12.11 -9.11 -3.35
C THR A 209 12.19 -10.41 -4.15
N GLU A 210 11.03 -11.01 -4.45
CA GLU A 210 10.91 -12.39 -4.96
C GLU A 210 11.11 -12.49 -6.46
N SER A 211 10.82 -11.42 -7.20
CA SER A 211 10.99 -11.35 -8.64
C SER A 211 11.78 -10.10 -9.00
N ALA A 212 12.73 -10.21 -9.93
CA ALA A 212 13.54 -9.10 -10.42
C ALA A 212 12.75 -8.19 -11.36
N ILE A 213 11.58 -7.72 -10.91
CA ILE A 213 10.60 -7.00 -11.73
C ILE A 213 10.22 -5.68 -11.05
N CYS A 214 10.18 -4.62 -11.82
CA CYS A 214 9.61 -3.34 -11.41
C CYS A 214 8.47 -2.94 -12.37
N VAL A 215 7.58 -2.08 -11.91
CA VAL A 215 6.39 -1.64 -12.62
C VAL A 215 6.41 -0.12 -12.72
N ALA A 216 6.42 0.40 -13.94
CA ALA A 216 6.28 1.82 -14.20
C ALA A 216 4.91 2.12 -14.82
N VAL A 217 4.39 3.32 -14.55
CA VAL A 217 3.09 3.78 -15.05
C VAL A 217 3.24 5.11 -15.75
N SER A 218 2.38 5.35 -16.74
CA SER A 218 2.38 6.58 -17.51
C SER A 218 0.98 7.16 -17.62
N HIS A 219 0.93 8.49 -17.78
CA HIS A 219 -0.31 9.26 -17.80
C HIS A 219 -1.29 8.79 -18.89
N ASP A 220 -0.80 8.23 -20.00
CA ASP A 220 -1.62 7.73 -21.11
C ASP A 220 -2.25 6.34 -20.88
N ARG A 221 -2.15 5.82 -19.64
CA ARG A 221 -2.61 4.51 -19.17
C ARG A 221 -1.76 3.34 -19.66
N THR A 222 -0.49 3.57 -19.96
CA THR A 222 0.47 2.50 -20.24
C THR A 222 1.18 2.07 -18.96
N ILE A 223 1.23 0.75 -18.75
CA ILE A 223 2.03 0.09 -17.72
C ILE A 223 3.24 -0.53 -18.40
N ALA A 224 4.42 -0.30 -17.84
CA ALA A 224 5.64 -1.02 -18.20
C ALA A 224 6.01 -2.01 -17.11
N THR A 225 6.25 -3.25 -17.51
CA THR A 225 6.91 -4.26 -16.69
C THR A 225 8.39 -4.29 -17.09
N VAL A 226 9.27 -3.98 -16.14
CA VAL A 226 10.72 -3.94 -16.32
C VAL A 226 11.31 -5.17 -15.66
N THR A 227 11.76 -6.14 -16.47
CA THR A 227 12.45 -7.35 -16.00
C THR A 227 13.95 -7.06 -15.95
N LEU A 228 14.50 -7.02 -14.74
CA LEU A 228 15.89 -6.69 -14.49
C LEU A 228 16.80 -7.89 -14.72
N ASP A 229 17.86 -7.67 -15.49
CA ASP A 229 18.98 -8.59 -15.59
C ASP A 229 20.02 -8.25 -14.51
N ALA A 230 20.19 -9.17 -13.55
CA ALA A 230 21.06 -8.97 -12.40
C ALA A 230 22.57 -9.06 -12.75
N GLU A 231 22.92 -9.65 -13.89
CA GLU A 231 24.30 -9.77 -14.36
C GLU A 231 24.68 -8.59 -15.26
N LEU A 232 23.79 -8.22 -16.19
CA LEU A 232 24.01 -7.14 -17.14
C LEU A 232 22.78 -6.24 -17.27
N ALA A 233 22.77 -5.13 -16.53
CA ALA A 233 21.64 -4.20 -16.51
C ALA A 233 21.15 -3.74 -17.90
N ALA A 234 22.08 -3.58 -18.86
CA ALA A 234 21.79 -3.16 -20.24
C ALA A 234 20.93 -4.16 -21.04
N THR A 235 20.84 -5.42 -20.61
CA THR A 235 19.99 -6.46 -21.24
C THR A 235 18.66 -6.66 -20.53
N SER A 236 18.34 -5.82 -19.53
CA SER A 236 17.01 -5.78 -18.92
C SER A 236 15.94 -5.49 -19.98
N GLU A 237 14.75 -6.06 -19.81
CA GLU A 237 13.67 -5.99 -20.79
C GLU A 237 12.51 -5.11 -20.31
N VAL A 238 11.90 -4.37 -21.23
CA VAL A 238 10.69 -3.56 -20.96
C VAL A 238 9.55 -4.10 -21.81
N SER A 239 8.47 -4.51 -21.15
CA SER A 239 7.22 -4.91 -21.78
C SER A 239 6.15 -3.87 -21.50
N LEU A 240 5.44 -3.41 -22.53
CA LEU A 240 4.43 -2.35 -22.43
C LEU A 240 3.02 -2.93 -22.65
N VAL A 241 2.10 -2.58 -21.76
CA VAL A 241 0.67 -2.90 -21.88
C VAL A 241 -0.14 -1.64 -21.62
N GLN A 242 -1.00 -1.29 -22.57
CA GLN A 242 -1.97 -0.21 -22.37
C GLN A 242 -3.24 -0.77 -21.72
N VAL A 243 -3.64 -0.19 -20.61
CA VAL A 243 -4.87 -0.57 -19.91
C VAL A 243 -6.07 -0.03 -20.67
N THR A 244 -6.99 -0.92 -21.03
CA THR A 244 -8.24 -0.59 -21.74
C THR A 244 -9.44 -0.74 -20.81
N GLY A 245 -10.48 0.07 -21.01
CA GLY A 245 -11.73 -0.04 -20.24
C GLY A 245 -11.72 0.70 -18.90
N THR A 246 -10.65 1.44 -18.61
CA THR A 246 -10.58 2.40 -17.50
C THR A 246 -10.54 3.83 -18.04
N GLU A 247 -11.24 4.74 -17.37
CA GLU A 247 -11.18 6.19 -17.65
C GLU A 247 -10.17 6.87 -16.72
N GLY A 248 -9.79 8.10 -17.04
CA GLY A 248 -8.80 8.87 -16.28
C GLY A 248 -7.36 8.66 -16.73
N TYR A 249 -6.43 9.18 -15.94
CA TYR A 249 -4.99 9.21 -16.23
C TYR A 249 -4.19 8.75 -15.01
N PHE A 250 -3.10 8.02 -15.22
CA PHE A 250 -2.27 7.54 -14.12
C PHE A 250 -1.37 8.67 -13.60
N THR A 251 -1.39 8.87 -12.29
CA THR A 251 -0.64 9.95 -11.62
C THR A 251 0.51 9.45 -10.76
N GLY A 252 0.57 8.16 -10.46
CA GLY A 252 1.63 7.56 -9.65
C GLY A 252 1.35 6.09 -9.36
N ILE A 253 2.27 5.43 -8.67
CA ILE A 253 2.13 4.03 -8.24
C ILE A 253 2.72 3.87 -6.83
N SER A 254 2.14 3.00 -6.01
CA SER A 254 2.68 2.67 -4.70
C SER A 254 2.71 1.17 -4.47
N ARG A 255 3.68 0.72 -3.67
CA ARG A 255 3.77 -0.68 -3.26
C ARG A 255 2.55 -1.04 -2.40
N GLN A 256 2.06 -2.26 -2.60
CA GLN A 256 1.06 -2.89 -1.75
C GLN A 256 1.64 -4.21 -1.20
N SER A 257 0.88 -4.96 -0.41
CA SER A 257 1.35 -6.24 0.13
C SER A 257 1.80 -7.22 -0.96
N GLY A 258 3.04 -7.70 -0.84
CA GLY A 258 3.63 -8.72 -1.70
C GLY A 258 3.90 -8.20 -3.12
N ASP A 259 3.45 -8.97 -4.11
CA ASP A 259 3.69 -8.69 -5.55
C ASP A 259 2.70 -7.67 -6.15
N ARG A 260 1.98 -6.94 -5.30
CA ARG A 260 0.89 -6.05 -5.70
C ARG A 260 1.34 -4.59 -5.63
N SER A 261 0.72 -3.76 -6.44
CA SER A 261 0.89 -2.31 -6.41
C SER A 261 -0.44 -1.63 -6.68
N LEU A 262 -0.62 -0.41 -6.17
CA LEU A 262 -1.79 0.41 -6.41
C LEU A 262 -1.39 1.58 -7.31
N ILE A 263 -2.01 1.63 -8.49
CA ILE A 263 -1.88 2.71 -9.45
C ILE A 263 -2.89 3.79 -9.09
N MET A 264 -2.39 5.01 -8.90
CA MET A 264 -3.19 6.18 -8.60
C MET A 264 -3.75 6.77 -9.89
N VAL A 265 -5.04 7.11 -9.88
CA VAL A 265 -5.75 7.62 -11.06
C VAL A 265 -6.43 8.95 -10.73
N ALA A 266 -6.40 9.87 -11.70
CA ALA A 266 -7.20 11.08 -11.73
C ALA A 266 -8.27 11.00 -12.83
N PRO A 267 -9.58 11.18 -12.55
CA PRO A 267 -10.19 11.48 -11.24
C PRO A 267 -9.99 10.39 -10.19
N PHE A 268 -10.10 10.74 -8.90
CA PHE A 268 -9.77 9.91 -7.74
C PHE A 268 -10.27 8.47 -7.90
N SER A 269 -9.34 7.55 -8.12
CA SER A 269 -9.59 6.11 -8.28
C SER A 269 -8.28 5.34 -8.08
N LEU A 270 -8.38 4.05 -7.78
CA LEU A 270 -7.24 3.14 -7.69
C LEU A 270 -7.44 1.94 -8.61
N ILE A 271 -6.35 1.54 -9.26
CA ILE A 271 -6.25 0.29 -10.01
C ILE A 271 -5.19 -0.55 -9.32
N GLU A 272 -5.53 -1.80 -9.04
CA GLU A 272 -4.55 -2.77 -8.57
C GLU A 272 -3.77 -3.33 -9.77
N HIS A 273 -2.46 -3.45 -9.63
CA HIS A 273 -1.62 -4.25 -10.50
C HIS A 273 -1.02 -5.43 -9.71
N ASP A 274 -1.24 -6.65 -10.18
CA ASP A 274 -0.70 -7.88 -9.59
C ASP A 274 0.35 -8.47 -10.55
N LEU A 275 1.62 -8.44 -10.13
CA LEU A 275 2.74 -8.98 -10.92
C LEU A 275 2.65 -10.50 -11.12
N SER A 276 2.13 -11.24 -10.13
CA SER A 276 2.04 -12.70 -10.20
C SER A 276 1.07 -13.16 -11.29
N LEU A 277 0.04 -12.35 -11.55
CA LEU A 277 -0.96 -12.56 -12.60
C LEU A 277 -0.66 -11.76 -13.87
N ASN A 278 0.35 -10.87 -13.82
CA ASN A 278 0.66 -9.88 -14.84
C ASN A 278 -0.60 -9.18 -15.37
N SER A 279 -1.46 -8.73 -14.45
CA SER A 279 -2.81 -8.24 -14.75
C SER A 279 -3.19 -7.07 -13.85
N SER A 280 -4.08 -6.21 -14.34
CA SER A 280 -4.57 -5.05 -13.59
C SER A 280 -6.09 -5.09 -13.45
N TYR A 281 -6.59 -4.67 -12.28
CA TYR A 281 -8.00 -4.75 -11.93
C TYR A 281 -8.47 -3.42 -11.32
N PRO A 282 -9.69 -2.93 -11.66
CA PRO A 282 -10.30 -1.83 -10.91
C PRO A 282 -10.35 -2.17 -9.42
N TRP A 283 -9.83 -1.29 -8.57
CA TRP A 283 -9.74 -1.51 -7.13
C TRP A 283 -10.71 -0.62 -6.36
N LEU A 284 -10.68 0.69 -6.67
CA LEU A 284 -11.57 1.70 -6.12
C LEU A 284 -12.06 2.60 -7.25
N GLU A 285 -13.37 2.65 -7.48
CA GLU A 285 -13.99 3.47 -8.51
C GLU A 285 -14.32 4.88 -7.99
N ASN A 286 -14.20 5.89 -8.86
CA ASN A 286 -14.47 7.27 -8.49
C ASN A 286 -15.91 7.50 -8.00
N SER A 287 -16.89 6.79 -8.56
CA SER A 287 -18.29 6.90 -8.13
C SER A 287 -18.49 6.57 -6.66
N ASP A 288 -17.77 5.56 -6.16
CA ASP A 288 -17.88 5.10 -4.77
C ASP A 288 -17.19 6.10 -3.83
N VAL A 289 -16.15 6.79 -4.29
CA VAL A 289 -15.47 7.88 -3.57
C VAL A 289 -16.38 9.11 -3.48
N VAL A 290 -17.07 9.46 -4.57
CA VAL A 290 -18.04 10.57 -4.61
C VAL A 290 -19.20 10.32 -3.65
N GLU A 291 -19.70 9.09 -3.57
CA GLU A 291 -20.73 8.69 -2.62
C GLU A 291 -20.23 8.75 -1.17
N TYR A 292 -18.98 8.36 -0.93
CA TYR A 292 -18.34 8.42 0.38
C TYR A 292 -18.13 9.86 0.87
N ASP A 293 -17.41 10.68 0.10
CA ASP A 293 -17.09 12.07 0.45
C ASP A 293 -16.72 12.86 -0.81
N ALA A 294 -17.56 13.82 -1.19
CA ALA A 294 -17.35 14.66 -2.36
C ALA A 294 -16.08 15.53 -2.24
N GLY A 295 -15.67 15.90 -1.03
CA GLY A 295 -14.40 16.57 -0.79
C GLY A 295 -13.24 15.66 -1.19
N VAL A 296 -13.16 14.46 -0.62
CA VAL A 296 -12.12 13.48 -0.95
C VAL A 296 -12.09 13.20 -2.46
N SER A 297 -13.24 13.01 -3.11
CA SER A 297 -13.28 12.73 -4.55
C SER A 297 -12.68 13.83 -5.46
N ASN A 298 -12.60 15.07 -4.95
CA ASN A 298 -12.04 16.23 -5.65
C ASN A 298 -10.55 16.46 -5.31
N SER A 299 -9.97 15.64 -4.45
CA SER A 299 -8.53 15.67 -4.14
C SER A 299 -7.75 14.74 -5.07
N ARG A 300 -6.42 14.86 -5.06
CA ARG A 300 -5.51 13.96 -5.77
C ARG A 300 -4.88 12.99 -4.78
N ILE A 301 -4.78 11.72 -5.16
CA ILE A 301 -4.01 10.74 -4.39
C ILE A 301 -2.52 11.00 -4.59
N VAL A 302 -1.78 11.12 -3.49
CA VAL A 302 -0.33 11.37 -3.50
C VAL A 302 0.47 10.15 -3.03
N ALA A 303 -0.15 9.29 -2.21
CA ALA A 303 0.46 8.04 -1.76
C ALA A 303 -0.62 7.06 -1.28
N THR A 304 -0.29 5.77 -1.30
CA THR A 304 -1.06 4.73 -0.60
C THR A 304 -0.12 3.77 0.07
N TRP A 305 -0.53 3.16 1.19
CA TRP A 305 0.22 2.05 1.77
C TRP A 305 -0.72 1.03 2.42
N GLY A 306 -0.29 -0.22 2.39
CA GLY A 306 -1.02 -1.35 2.96
C GLY A 306 -0.78 -1.50 4.46
N THR A 307 -1.85 -1.81 5.20
CA THR A 307 -1.77 -2.41 6.54
C THR A 307 -1.96 -3.93 6.50
N ASP A 308 -2.55 -4.42 5.41
CA ASP A 308 -2.70 -5.84 5.07
C ASP A 308 -2.84 -5.96 3.54
N ARG A 309 -3.09 -7.16 3.03
CA ARG A 309 -3.25 -7.46 1.61
C ARG A 309 -4.25 -6.54 0.91
N ASP A 310 -5.43 -6.36 1.47
CA ASP A 310 -6.54 -5.61 0.87
C ASP A 310 -6.93 -4.37 1.68
N SER A 311 -6.07 -3.93 2.60
CA SER A 311 -6.36 -2.89 3.59
C SER A 311 -5.22 -1.90 3.67
N GLY A 312 -5.53 -0.66 4.01
CA GLY A 312 -4.50 0.37 4.11
C GLY A 312 -5.07 1.77 4.18
N TRP A 313 -4.22 2.73 3.82
CA TRP A 313 -4.53 4.15 3.82
C TRP A 313 -4.23 4.78 2.47
N ILE A 314 -5.08 5.72 2.08
CA ILE A 314 -4.90 6.62 0.95
C ILE A 314 -4.59 8.00 1.51
N LEU A 315 -3.50 8.60 1.08
CA LEU A 315 -3.14 9.97 1.38
C LEU A 315 -3.48 10.87 0.20
N THR A 316 -4.10 12.00 0.49
CA THR A 316 -4.48 13.01 -0.51
C THR A 316 -3.57 14.23 -0.43
N ASP A 317 -3.49 14.98 -1.53
CA ASP A 317 -2.75 16.25 -1.60
C ASP A 317 -3.21 17.28 -0.55
N ARG A 318 -4.49 17.25 -0.16
CA ARG A 318 -5.00 18.20 0.84
C ARG A 318 -4.79 17.78 2.30
N GLY A 319 -4.15 16.63 2.55
CA GLY A 319 -3.91 16.16 3.92
C GLY A 319 -5.00 15.25 4.50
N GLU A 320 -5.95 14.78 3.68
CA GLU A 320 -6.89 13.74 4.12
C GLU A 320 -6.23 12.36 4.00
N MET A 321 -6.40 11.55 5.03
CA MET A 321 -6.03 10.15 5.12
C MET A 321 -7.28 9.29 5.21
N VAL A 322 -7.52 8.47 4.20
CA VAL A 322 -8.74 7.67 4.08
C VAL A 322 -8.41 6.19 4.16
N ARG A 323 -9.01 5.51 5.13
CA ARG A 323 -8.85 4.08 5.32
C ARG A 323 -9.64 3.31 4.28
N TYR A 324 -8.97 2.38 3.61
CA TYR A 324 -9.63 1.37 2.79
C TYR A 324 -9.50 -0.03 3.42
N HIS A 325 -10.53 -0.83 3.23
CA HIS A 325 -10.58 -2.22 3.66
C HIS A 325 -11.59 -2.94 2.75
N PRO A 326 -11.53 -4.28 2.58
CA PRO A 326 -12.61 -4.99 1.91
C PRO A 326 -13.96 -4.58 2.52
N PRO A 327 -15.03 -4.46 1.72
CA PRO A 327 -16.36 -4.31 2.29
C PRO A 327 -16.53 -5.42 3.32
N LEU A 328 -16.99 -5.06 4.53
CA LEU A 328 -17.45 -6.05 5.50
C LEU A 328 -18.40 -6.95 4.73
N SER A 329 -17.93 -8.15 4.41
CA SER A 329 -18.72 -9.03 3.60
C SER A 329 -20.05 -9.17 4.35
N ASN A 330 -21.14 -8.84 3.68
CA ASN A 330 -22.40 -9.49 3.99
C ASN A 330 -22.27 -10.98 3.59
N SER A 331 -21.20 -11.66 4.01
CA SER A 331 -21.10 -13.11 4.09
C SER A 331 -21.86 -13.65 5.31
N LEU A 332 -22.94 -12.95 5.69
CA LEU A 332 -24.20 -13.55 6.13
C LEU A 332 -24.72 -14.46 5.01
N GLY A 333 -24.04 -15.59 4.85
CA GLY A 333 -24.23 -16.56 3.77
C GLY A 333 -23.23 -17.71 3.80
N GLY A 334 -22.21 -17.64 4.68
CA GLY A 334 -21.36 -18.79 4.96
C GLY A 334 -22.09 -19.81 5.85
N VAL A 335 -22.09 -21.08 5.42
CA VAL A 335 -22.63 -22.25 6.14
C VAL A 335 -22.23 -22.28 7.63
N LEU A 336 -21.10 -21.67 8.00
CA LEU A 336 -20.62 -21.56 9.37
C LEU A 336 -21.56 -20.78 10.31
N GLU A 337 -22.14 -19.66 9.88
CA GLU A 337 -23.01 -18.85 10.75
C GLU A 337 -24.37 -19.53 10.97
N VAL A 338 -24.88 -20.24 9.96
CA VAL A 338 -26.05 -21.14 10.10
C VAL A 338 -25.75 -22.24 11.11
N TRP A 339 -24.55 -22.82 11.10
CA TRP A 339 -24.17 -23.80 12.11
C TRP A 339 -24.04 -23.18 13.50
N VAL A 340 -23.52 -21.96 13.66
CA VAL A 340 -23.43 -21.29 14.95
C VAL A 340 -24.83 -20.95 15.50
N LEU A 341 -25.72 -20.42 14.66
CA LEU A 341 -27.11 -20.10 15.01
C LEU A 341 -27.98 -21.35 15.26
N ILE A 342 -27.66 -22.51 14.70
CA ILE A 342 -28.39 -23.76 14.97
C ILE A 342 -27.76 -24.54 16.13
N ALA A 343 -26.43 -24.68 16.14
CA ALA A 343 -25.73 -25.53 17.09
C ALA A 343 -25.77 -24.97 18.51
N ILE A 344 -25.60 -23.66 18.70
CA ILE A 344 -25.60 -23.06 20.03
C ILE A 344 -26.98 -23.20 20.70
N PRO A 345 -28.11 -22.82 20.06
CA PRO A 345 -29.43 -23.06 20.63
C PRO A 345 -29.75 -24.54 20.79
N ALA A 346 -29.34 -25.41 19.86
CA ALA A 346 -29.56 -26.85 19.97
C ALA A 346 -28.84 -27.45 21.19
N VAL A 347 -27.58 -27.06 21.43
CA VAL A 347 -26.81 -27.49 22.61
C VAL A 347 -27.43 -26.95 23.89
N ILE A 348 -27.83 -25.67 23.92
CA ILE A 348 -28.51 -25.08 25.09
C ILE A 348 -29.82 -25.81 25.38
N ILE A 349 -30.64 -26.10 24.36
CA ILE A 349 -31.87 -26.88 24.50
C ILE A 349 -31.56 -28.29 25.01
N LEU A 350 -30.51 -28.94 24.51
CA LEU A 350 -30.13 -30.28 24.93
C LEU A 350 -29.68 -30.31 26.40
N VAL A 351 -28.92 -29.31 26.84
CA VAL A 351 -28.49 -29.15 28.23
C VAL A 351 -29.68 -28.88 29.15
N ILE A 352 -30.59 -27.99 28.75
CA ILE A 352 -31.83 -27.72 29.50
C ILE A 352 -32.69 -28.98 29.60
N LEU A 353 -32.86 -29.74 28.51
CA LEU A 353 -33.58 -31.02 28.51
C LEU A 353 -32.92 -32.05 29.42
N SER A 354 -31.59 -32.15 29.39
CA SER A 354 -30.82 -33.08 30.21
C SER A 354 -30.94 -32.74 31.69
N PHE A 355 -30.92 -31.45 32.03
CA PHE A 355 -31.09 -30.95 33.38
C PHE A 355 -32.53 -31.13 33.88
N ALA A 356 -33.53 -30.83 33.05
CA ALA A 356 -34.95 -31.02 33.37
C ALA A 356 -35.30 -32.51 33.56
N LEU A 357 -34.71 -33.41 32.74
CA LEU A 357 -34.81 -34.85 32.96
C LEU A 357 -34.08 -35.26 34.24
N GLY A 358 -32.89 -34.71 34.53
CA GLY A 358 -32.12 -34.99 35.75
C GLY A 358 -32.83 -34.64 37.06
N LEU A 359 -33.60 -33.54 37.08
CA LEU A 359 -34.27 -33.03 38.28
C LEU A 359 -35.65 -33.64 38.55
N SER A 360 -36.26 -34.33 37.57
CA SER A 360 -37.60 -34.90 37.70
C SER A 360 -37.57 -36.43 37.76
N PRO A 361 -37.63 -37.04 38.95
CA PRO A 361 -37.56 -38.49 39.09
C PRO A 361 -38.73 -39.23 38.42
N GLY A 362 -39.87 -38.56 38.20
CA GLY A 362 -41.00 -39.13 37.46
C GLY A 362 -40.77 -39.19 35.94
N LEU A 363 -40.04 -38.23 35.37
CA LEU A 363 -39.73 -38.17 33.95
C LEU A 363 -38.60 -39.13 33.58
N GLN A 364 -37.55 -39.24 34.40
CA GLN A 364 -36.49 -40.26 34.20
C GLN A 364 -37.06 -41.68 34.16
N GLN A 365 -38.01 -41.98 35.07
CA GLN A 365 -38.65 -43.29 35.12
C GLN A 365 -39.50 -43.56 33.87
N ARG A 366 -40.21 -42.55 33.36
CA ARG A 366 -41.00 -42.67 32.12
C ARG A 366 -40.12 -42.83 30.88
N PHE A 367 -39.00 -42.12 30.83
CA PHE A 367 -38.05 -42.16 29.72
C PHE A 367 -37.32 -43.50 29.66
N THR A 368 -36.79 -43.98 30.80
CA THR A 368 -36.18 -45.32 30.93
C THR A 368 -37.17 -46.45 30.61
N LEU A 369 -38.45 -46.32 31.00
CA LEU A 369 -39.50 -47.27 30.64
C LEU A 369 -39.81 -47.33 29.13
N ARG A 370 -39.54 -46.26 28.37
CA ARG A 370 -39.72 -46.22 26.92
C ARG A 370 -38.46 -46.67 26.17
N PHE A 371 -37.32 -46.05 26.46
CA PHE A 371 -36.10 -46.16 25.64
C PHE A 371 -34.94 -46.93 26.31
N GLY A 372 -35.05 -47.28 27.59
CA GLY A 372 -34.01 -48.05 28.30
C GLY A 372 -33.90 -49.51 27.87
N THR A 373 -32.80 -50.14 28.26
CA THR A 373 -32.53 -51.56 28.04
C THR A 373 -33.48 -52.45 28.86
N ALA A 374 -33.56 -53.75 28.53
CA ALA A 374 -34.48 -54.68 29.21
C ALA A 374 -34.21 -54.80 30.73
N GLU A 375 -32.95 -54.63 31.15
CA GLU A 375 -32.54 -54.65 32.55
C GLU A 375 -32.93 -53.35 33.28
N GLU A 376 -32.66 -52.19 32.67
CA GLU A 376 -33.06 -50.87 33.20
C GLU A 376 -34.58 -50.74 33.35
N LYS A 377 -35.35 -51.24 32.38
CA LYS A 377 -36.82 -51.30 32.44
C LYS A 377 -37.32 -52.17 33.61
N ARG A 378 -36.61 -53.26 33.94
CA ARG A 378 -36.96 -54.13 35.09
C ARG A 378 -36.65 -53.44 36.42
N ALA A 379 -35.51 -52.76 36.53
CA ALA A 379 -35.12 -51.99 37.71
C ALA A 379 -36.11 -50.84 37.99
N ALA A 380 -36.43 -50.04 36.97
CA ALA A 380 -37.37 -48.93 37.08
C ALA A 380 -38.79 -49.36 37.52
N ARG A 381 -39.27 -50.53 37.06
CA ARG A 381 -40.58 -51.11 37.49
C ARG A 381 -40.57 -51.57 38.96
N ARG A 382 -39.43 -52.07 39.45
CA ARG A 382 -39.28 -52.50 40.86
C ARG A 382 -39.29 -51.31 41.81
N GLU A 383 -38.65 -50.21 41.45
CA GLU A 383 -38.69 -48.95 42.22
C GLU A 383 -40.08 -48.30 42.23
N ALA A 384 -40.81 -48.34 41.11
CA ALA A 384 -42.20 -47.87 41.04
C ALA A 384 -43.12 -48.61 42.02
N ARG A 385 -42.94 -49.93 42.15
CA ARG A 385 -43.72 -50.78 43.07
C ARG A 385 -43.36 -50.50 44.53
N ARG A 386 -42.09 -50.22 44.85
CA ARG A 386 -41.65 -49.83 46.20
C ARG A 386 -42.22 -48.47 46.65
N ARG A 387 -42.36 -47.50 45.75
CA ARG A 387 -42.96 -46.18 46.06
C ARG A 387 -44.49 -46.19 46.20
N LYS A 388 -45.20 -47.18 45.63
CA LYS A 388 -46.66 -47.34 45.76
C LYS A 388 -47.11 -48.12 47.00
N GLY A 389 -46.18 -48.76 47.71
CA GLY A 389 -46.46 -49.55 48.92
C GLY A 389 -46.10 -48.86 50.23
N ARG A 390 -45.99 -47.53 50.23
CA ARG A 390 -45.64 -46.71 51.39
C ARG A 390 -46.58 -45.53 51.50
#